data_AF-M0QS87-F1
#
_entry.id   AF-M0QS87-F1
#
_cell.length_a   1.000
_cell.length_b   1.000
_cell.length_c   1.000
_cell.angle_alpha   90.00
_cell.angle_beta   90.00
_cell.angle_gamma   90.00
#
_symmetry.space_group_name_H-M   'P 1'
#
loop_
_entity.id
_entity.type
_entity.pdbx_description
1 polymer ?
#
loop_
_entity_poly.entity_id
_entity_poly.type
_entity_poly.pdbx_seq_one_letter_code
_entity_poly.pdbx_strand_id
1 'polypeptide(L)'
;MAPKTSAHKRGLGYQHRKTRDGLLRVHVDGTPCWWCGEPMFRDPTLNVDYNPMSSDPDTGILAADHSHSRAHGGAKADRLLHGRCNKQRGDGSRDHLRPAITGGRVEDPTAIAPELGVRAMAWPR
;
A
#
# COMPACT_ATOMS: atom_id res chain seq x y z
N MET A 1 -5.01 11.04 -27.79
CA MET A 1 -4.43 10.66 -26.48
C MET A 1 -4.20 11.93 -25.67
N ALA A 2 -4.81 12.07 -24.49
CA ALA A 2 -4.55 13.20 -23.61
C ALA A 2 -3.09 13.15 -23.11
N PRO A 3 -2.39 14.28 -22.98
CA PRO A 3 -1.01 14.30 -22.52
C PRO A 3 -0.93 13.80 -21.07
N LYS A 4 -0.11 12.77 -20.81
CA LYS A 4 0.19 12.32 -19.46
C LYS A 4 0.82 13.49 -18.70
N THR A 5 0.22 13.88 -17.57
CA THR A 5 0.78 14.91 -16.69
C THR A 5 2.19 14.48 -16.27
N SER A 6 3.16 15.40 -16.34
CA SER A 6 4.55 15.08 -16.03
C SER A 6 4.69 14.57 -14.59
N ALA A 7 5.68 13.72 -14.30
CA ALA A 7 5.94 13.21 -12.95
C ALA A 7 6.03 14.33 -11.89
N HIS A 8 6.53 15.50 -12.30
CA HIS A 8 6.52 16.72 -11.49
C HIS A 8 5.10 17.23 -11.19
N LYS A 9 4.22 17.34 -12.19
CA LYS A 9 2.81 17.74 -12.02
C LYS A 9 2.01 16.73 -11.18
N ARG A 10 2.40 15.45 -11.21
CA ARG A 10 1.83 14.38 -10.37
C ARG A 10 2.37 14.34 -8.94
N GLY A 11 3.30 15.24 -8.59
CA GLY A 11 3.92 15.25 -7.26
C GLY A 11 4.91 14.12 -7.02
N LEU A 12 5.19 13.28 -8.02
CA LEU A 12 6.14 12.16 -8.03
C LEU A 12 7.53 12.60 -8.56
N GLY A 13 7.84 13.88 -8.39
CA GLY A 13 9.08 14.49 -8.87
C GLY A 13 10.32 13.99 -8.12
N TYR A 14 11.48 14.52 -8.50
CA TYR A 14 12.76 14.20 -7.88
C TYR A 14 12.74 14.29 -6.35
N GLN A 15 12.10 15.33 -5.80
CA GLN A 15 12.00 15.52 -4.35
C GLN A 15 11.26 14.37 -3.65
N HIS A 16 10.18 13.86 -4.24
CA HIS A 16 9.44 12.74 -3.67
C HIS A 16 10.30 11.47 -3.61
N ARG A 17 11.04 11.17 -4.70
CA ARG A 17 11.99 10.05 -4.72
C ARG A 17 13.08 10.21 -3.67
N LYS A 18 13.68 11.42 -3.58
CA LYS A 18 14.71 11.73 -2.58
C LYS A 18 14.20 11.55 -1.15
N THR A 19 12.97 11.97 -0.86
CA THR A 19 12.34 11.77 0.45
C THR A 19 12.13 10.29 0.74
N ARG A 20 11.58 9.54 -0.22
CA ARG A 20 11.42 8.08 -0.10
C ARG A 20 12.75 7.38 0.20
N ASP A 21 13.80 7.72 -0.53
CA ASP A 21 15.13 7.15 -0.32
C ASP A 21 15.72 7.52 1.05
N GLY A 22 15.37 8.70 1.57
CA GLY A 22 15.67 9.12 2.93
C GLY A 22 14.97 8.26 3.99
N LEU A 23 13.67 8.02 3.81
CA LEU A 23 12.88 7.17 4.70
C LEU A 23 13.37 5.71 4.67
N LEU A 24 13.70 5.18 3.49
CA LEU A 24 14.26 3.83 3.37
C LEU A 24 15.61 3.67 4.06
N ARG A 25 16.45 4.72 4.07
CA ARG A 25 17.74 4.69 4.75
C ARG A 25 17.64 4.56 6.27
N VAL A 26 16.58 5.10 6.86
CA VAL A 26 16.33 5.03 8.31
C VAL A 26 15.34 3.94 8.70
N HIS A 27 14.77 3.23 7.72
CA HIS A 27 13.80 2.17 7.96
C HIS A 27 14.46 0.96 8.64
N VAL A 28 13.78 0.43 9.65
CA VAL A 28 14.13 -0.82 10.30
C VAL A 28 13.20 -1.91 9.79
N ASP A 29 13.78 -2.95 9.18
CA ASP A 29 13.02 -4.08 8.67
C ASP A 29 12.19 -4.74 9.77
N GLY A 30 10.93 -5.07 9.47
CA GLY A 30 9.95 -5.55 10.44
C GLY A 30 9.11 -4.46 11.12
N THR A 31 9.43 -3.17 10.93
CA THR A 31 8.57 -2.08 11.41
C THR A 31 7.14 -2.24 10.86
N PRO A 32 6.09 -2.17 11.70
CA PRO A 32 4.72 -2.42 11.25
C PRO A 32 4.23 -1.29 10.33
N CYS A 33 3.56 -1.68 9.26
CA CYS A 33 2.87 -0.76 8.37
C CYS A 33 1.71 -0.09 9.11
N TRP A 34 1.65 1.25 9.12
CA TRP A 34 0.61 1.98 9.84
C TRP A 34 -0.83 1.69 9.34
N TRP A 35 -0.96 1.29 8.07
CA TRP A 35 -2.26 0.99 7.46
C TRP A 35 -2.77 -0.41 7.84
N CYS A 36 -1.94 -1.45 7.63
CA CYS A 36 -2.36 -2.85 7.78
C CYS A 36 -1.80 -3.56 9.02
N GLY A 37 -0.78 -3.02 9.68
CA GLY A 37 -0.11 -3.63 10.82
C GLY A 37 0.95 -4.67 10.45
N GLU A 38 0.99 -5.15 9.21
CA GLU A 38 1.96 -6.16 8.77
C GLU A 38 3.39 -5.59 8.70
N PRO A 39 4.43 -6.42 8.91
CA PRO A 39 5.82 -5.96 8.87
C PRO A 39 6.23 -5.45 7.49
N MET A 40 7.05 -4.39 7.48
CA MET A 40 7.61 -3.79 6.28
C MET A 40 9.10 -4.10 6.15
N PHE A 41 9.49 -4.52 4.95
CA PHE A 41 10.87 -4.88 4.59
C PHE A 41 11.38 -4.06 3.42
N ARG A 42 12.67 -3.73 3.42
CA ARG A 42 13.34 -3.08 2.27
C ARG A 42 13.43 -4.00 1.07
N ASP A 43 13.64 -5.29 1.30
CA ASP A 43 13.52 -6.32 0.27
C ASP A 43 12.05 -6.45 -0.13
N PRO A 44 11.68 -6.13 -1.38
CA PRO A 44 10.30 -6.19 -1.80
C PRO A 44 9.70 -7.59 -1.68
N THR A 45 10.50 -8.64 -1.85
CA THR A 45 10.03 -10.03 -1.87
C THR A 45 9.55 -10.55 -0.51
N LEU A 46 9.90 -9.85 0.57
CA LEU A 46 9.52 -10.19 1.94
C LEU A 46 8.22 -9.50 2.38
N ASN A 47 7.70 -8.56 1.59
CA ASN A 47 6.48 -7.85 1.93
C ASN A 47 5.22 -8.62 1.53
N VAL A 48 4.18 -8.51 2.35
CA VAL A 48 2.90 -9.22 2.17
C VAL A 48 2.15 -8.86 0.89
N ASP A 49 2.48 -7.72 0.26
CA ASP A 49 1.89 -7.27 -0.99
C ASP A 49 2.80 -7.50 -2.20
N TYR A 50 3.84 -8.33 -2.05
CA TYR A 50 4.65 -8.82 -3.15
C TYR A 50 3.92 -9.89 -3.95
N ASN A 51 3.82 -9.69 -5.25
CA ASN A 51 3.27 -10.63 -6.19
C ASN A 51 4.08 -10.52 -7.51
N PRO A 52 4.94 -11.51 -7.81
CA PRO A 52 5.78 -11.49 -9.02
C PRO A 52 4.98 -11.57 -10.33
N MET A 53 3.71 -11.98 -10.25
CA MET A 53 2.81 -12.07 -11.40
C MET A 53 1.98 -10.80 -11.59
N SER A 54 2.06 -9.84 -10.67
CA SER A 54 1.32 -8.59 -10.76
C SER A 54 1.90 -7.68 -11.83
N SER A 55 1.02 -7.04 -12.60
CA SER A 55 1.40 -5.95 -13.50
C SER A 55 1.59 -4.61 -12.75
N ASP A 56 1.31 -4.58 -11.44
CA ASP A 56 1.56 -3.43 -10.59
C ASP A 56 3.06 -3.28 -10.30
N PRO A 57 3.73 -2.21 -10.78
CA PRO A 57 5.15 -1.99 -10.53
C PRO A 57 5.48 -1.71 -9.06
N ASP A 58 4.50 -1.38 -8.22
CA ASP A 58 4.72 -1.07 -6.79
C ASP A 58 4.52 -2.29 -5.88
N THR A 59 4.34 -3.50 -6.44
CA THR A 59 4.14 -4.72 -5.67
C THR A 59 5.33 -5.03 -4.76
N GLY A 60 5.07 -5.26 -3.47
CA GLY A 60 6.09 -5.48 -2.46
C GLY A 60 6.94 -4.25 -2.14
N ILE A 61 6.78 -3.12 -2.83
CA ILE A 61 7.63 -1.95 -2.64
C ILE A 61 7.08 -1.08 -1.50
N LEU A 62 7.97 -0.56 -0.64
CA LEU A 62 7.58 0.47 0.31
C LEU A 62 7.42 1.83 -0.38
N ALA A 63 6.22 2.40 -0.28
CA ALA A 63 5.85 3.71 -0.80
C ALA A 63 5.97 4.79 0.29
N ALA A 64 6.35 6.00 -0.11
CA ALA A 64 6.39 7.15 0.79
C ALA A 64 5.00 7.77 0.90
N ASP A 65 4.39 7.64 2.07
CA ASP A 65 3.06 8.16 2.37
C ASP A 65 3.13 9.51 3.09
N HIS A 66 2.05 10.27 2.95
CA HIS A 66 1.87 11.57 3.59
C HIS A 66 0.82 11.45 4.70
N SER A 67 1.21 11.53 5.97
CA SER A 67 0.25 11.52 7.10
C SER A 67 -0.86 12.56 6.91
N HIS A 68 -0.45 13.79 6.58
CA HIS A 68 -1.34 14.82 6.07
C HIS A 68 -1.32 14.75 4.56
N SER A 69 -2.40 14.29 3.95
CA SER A 69 -2.41 14.13 2.50
C SER A 69 -2.19 15.46 1.78
N ARG A 70 -1.71 15.39 0.54
CA ARG A 70 -1.48 16.58 -0.29
C ARG A 70 -2.77 17.36 -0.54
N ALA A 71 -3.91 16.65 -0.61
CA ALA A 71 -5.23 17.26 -0.75
C ALA A 71 -5.60 18.16 0.44
N HIS A 72 -4.97 17.93 1.60
CA HIS A 72 -5.17 18.69 2.83
C HIS A 72 -3.94 19.51 3.25
N GLY A 73 -3.01 19.79 2.31
CA GLY A 73 -1.89 20.71 2.52
C GLY A 73 -0.57 20.08 2.99
N GLY A 74 -0.46 18.75 3.07
CA GLY A 74 0.80 18.11 3.43
C GLY A 74 1.83 18.11 2.29
N ALA A 75 2.99 18.71 2.53
CA ALA A 75 4.01 18.93 1.50
C ALA A 75 5.07 17.82 1.41
N LYS A 76 5.27 17.03 2.47
CA LYS A 76 6.34 16.04 2.58
C LYS A 76 5.78 14.70 3.05
N ALA A 77 6.19 13.63 2.39
CA ALA A 77 6.02 12.28 2.89
C ALA A 77 6.88 12.10 4.15
N ASP A 78 6.33 11.44 5.15
CA ASP A 78 6.87 11.34 6.50
C ASP A 78 6.85 9.90 7.05
N ARG A 79 6.25 8.95 6.32
CA ARG A 79 6.24 7.53 6.67
C ARG A 79 6.34 6.63 5.44
N LEU A 80 6.68 5.36 5.69
CA LEU A 80 6.58 4.29 4.69
C LEU A 80 5.30 3.50 4.93
N LEU A 81 4.69 3.04 3.83
CA LEU A 81 3.63 2.04 3.79
C LEU A 81 3.96 1.01 2.70
N HIS A 82 3.39 -0.18 2.77
CA HIS A 82 3.35 -1.07 1.60
C HIS A 82 2.69 -0.38 0.39
N GLY A 83 3.13 -0.70 -0.82
CA GLY A 83 2.66 -0.09 -2.06
C GLY A 83 1.15 -0.21 -2.24
N ARG A 84 0.61 -1.42 -1.97
CA ARG A 84 -0.84 -1.67 -1.98
C ARG A 84 -1.57 -0.84 -0.92
N CYS A 85 -1.04 -0.78 0.29
CA CYS A 85 -1.64 -0.04 1.40
C CYS A 85 -1.70 1.47 1.14
N ASN A 86 -0.63 2.04 0.58
CA ASN A 86 -0.60 3.45 0.18
C ASN A 86 -1.69 3.80 -0.84
N LYS A 87 -1.94 2.90 -1.80
CA LYS A 87 -3.02 3.08 -2.81
C LYS A 87 -4.41 2.93 -2.20
N GLN A 88 -4.59 1.97 -1.30
CA GLN A 88 -5.86 1.75 -0.60
C GLN A 88 -6.24 2.95 0.27
N ARG A 89 -5.26 3.56 0.97
CA ARG A 89 -5.44 4.76 1.78
C ARG A 89 -5.93 5.95 0.97
N GLY A 90 -5.36 6.17 -0.21
CA GLY A 90 -5.69 7.31 -1.07
C GLY A 90 -5.26 8.64 -0.44
N ASP A 91 -6.21 9.55 -0.22
CA ASP A 91 -5.98 10.88 0.35
C ASP A 91 -6.17 10.94 1.88
N GLY A 92 -6.28 9.79 2.54
CA GLY A 92 -6.51 9.70 3.99
C GLY A 92 -7.98 9.73 4.42
N SER A 93 -8.92 9.98 3.50
CA SER A 93 -10.36 9.89 3.79
C SER A 93 -10.80 8.51 4.31
N ARG A 94 -9.98 7.48 4.07
CA ARG A 94 -10.21 6.08 4.44
C ARG A 94 -9.47 5.65 5.70
N ASP A 95 -8.85 6.57 6.46
CA ASP A 95 -8.06 6.21 7.64
C ASP A 95 -8.89 5.45 8.70
N HIS A 96 -10.20 5.66 8.75
CA HIS A 96 -11.14 4.91 9.61
C HIS A 96 -11.40 3.46 9.14
N LEU A 97 -11.05 3.12 7.90
CA LEU A 97 -11.18 1.78 7.31
C LEU A 97 -9.87 0.98 7.39
N ARG A 98 -8.83 1.53 8.04
CA ARG A 98 -7.51 0.90 8.05
C ARG A 98 -7.57 -0.52 8.62
N PRO A 99 -7.05 -1.53 7.91
CA PRO A 99 -7.08 -2.92 8.37
C PRO A 99 -6.46 -3.12 9.76
N ALA A 100 -5.46 -2.31 10.12
CA ALA A 100 -4.81 -2.34 11.44
C ALA A 100 -5.75 -2.06 12.63
N ILE A 101 -6.90 -1.41 12.44
CA ILE A 101 -7.89 -1.19 13.52
C ILE A 101 -9.17 -1.98 13.35
N THR A 102 -9.53 -2.33 12.11
CA THR A 102 -10.74 -3.10 11.83
C THR A 102 -10.52 -4.60 11.96
N GLY A 103 -9.26 -5.04 12.07
CA GLY A 103 -8.89 -6.45 12.21
C GLY A 103 -8.91 -7.23 10.89
N GLY A 104 -9.07 -6.55 9.75
CA GLY A 104 -8.96 -7.18 8.44
C GLY A 104 -7.49 -7.52 8.15
N ARG A 105 -7.18 -8.76 7.80
CA ARG A 105 -5.93 -9.03 7.09
C ARG A 105 -6.04 -8.43 5.68
N VAL A 106 -4.93 -7.94 5.14
CA VAL A 106 -4.91 -7.52 3.73
C VAL A 106 -4.78 -8.78 2.89
N GLU A 107 -5.88 -9.53 2.81
CA GLU A 107 -6.03 -10.70 1.97
C GLU A 107 -5.57 -10.35 0.54
N ASP A 108 -4.82 -11.25 -0.09
CA ASP A 108 -4.64 -11.25 -1.53
C ASP A 108 -6.05 -11.28 -2.17
N PRO A 109 -6.39 -10.48 -3.20
CA PRO A 109 -7.69 -10.57 -3.85
C PRO A 109 -8.00 -11.96 -4.46
N THR A 110 -7.01 -12.85 -4.55
CA THR A 110 -7.16 -14.28 -4.88
C THR A 110 -7.46 -15.18 -3.68
N ALA A 111 -7.38 -14.69 -2.45
CA ALA A 111 -7.66 -15.42 -1.21
C ALA A 111 -9.15 -15.37 -0.81
N ILE A 112 -10.07 -15.34 -1.78
CA ILE A 112 -11.47 -15.66 -1.49
C ILE A 112 -11.54 -17.18 -1.21
N ALA A 113 -11.47 -17.50 0.08
CA ALA A 113 -11.90 -18.73 0.76
C ALA A 113 -11.32 -20.08 0.28
N PRO A 114 -10.43 -20.73 1.06
CA PRO A 114 -10.26 -22.18 0.99
C PRO A 114 -11.35 -22.95 1.77
N GLU A 115 -12.28 -22.27 2.45
CA GLU A 115 -13.20 -22.91 3.42
C GLU A 115 -14.45 -23.56 2.81
N LEU A 116 -14.66 -23.48 1.50
CA LEU A 116 -15.69 -24.27 0.82
C LEU A 116 -15.09 -24.84 -0.46
N GLY A 117 -14.62 -26.08 -0.37
CA GLY A 117 -14.20 -26.85 -1.54
C GLY A 117 -15.29 -26.88 -2.62
N VAL A 118 -14.92 -27.38 -3.81
CA VAL A 118 -15.66 -27.37 -5.11
C VAL A 118 -17.07 -28.01 -5.09
N ARG A 119 -17.68 -28.28 -3.92
CA ARG A 119 -19.00 -28.91 -3.76
C ARG A 119 -19.98 -28.13 -2.86
N ALA A 120 -19.82 -26.82 -2.70
CA ALA A 120 -20.86 -26.02 -2.07
C ALA A 120 -22.04 -25.81 -3.05
N MET A 121 -23.08 -26.64 -2.95
CA MET A 121 -24.37 -26.40 -3.62
C MET A 121 -25.24 -25.52 -2.73
N ALA A 122 -25.78 -24.44 -3.30
CA ALA A 122 -26.77 -23.59 -2.61
C ALA A 122 -28.11 -24.33 -2.48
N TRP A 123 -28.60 -24.48 -1.25
CA TRP A 123 -29.94 -25.01 -0.98
C TRP A 123 -31.00 -23.90 -1.16
N PRO A 124 -32.15 -24.17 -1.82
CA PRO A 124 -33.24 -23.22 -1.92
C PRO A 124 -33.97 -23.07 -0.57
N ARG A 125 -34.53 -21.86 -0.36
CA ARG A 125 -35.16 -21.39 0.88
C ARG A 125 -36.39 -22.17 1.29
#